data_AF-A0A4C1UJX2-F1
#
_entry.id   AF-A0A4C1UJX2-F1
#
_cell.length_a   1.000
_cell.length_b   1.000
_cell.length_c   1.000
_cell.angle_alpha   90.00
_cell.angle_beta   90.00
_cell.angle_gamma   90.00
#
_symmetry.space_group_name_H-M   'P 1'
#
loop_
_entity.id
_entity.type
_entity.pdbx_description
1 polymer ?
#
loop_
_entity_poly.entity_id
_entity_poly.type
_entity_poly.pdbx_seq_one_letter_code
_entity_poly.pdbx_strand_id
1 'polypeptide(L)'
;MPNLPPNSIVIVDNVSYPNKQSEFASTSNTKKADMQKWLREKGIQYRENMLKPELYNLIKLNKDLHKKFPMDNILAERNHSVLRLPPYHPDLNPIEMAWANIKGYVSSKNVT
;
A
#
# COMPACT_ATOMS: atom_id res chain seq x y z
N MET A 1 -4.38 -20.17 4.95
CA MET A 1 -3.06 -20.31 4.28
C MET A 1 -2.35 -21.42 5.01
N PRO A 2 -1.85 -22.47 4.33
CA PRO A 2 -1.48 -23.71 5.01
C PRO A 2 -0.32 -23.58 6.00
N ASN A 3 0.57 -22.58 5.83
CA ASN A 3 1.77 -22.42 6.65
C ASN A 3 1.79 -21.14 7.50
N LEU A 4 0.65 -20.48 7.68
CA LEU A 4 0.56 -19.25 8.48
C LEU A 4 -0.24 -19.55 9.75
N PRO A 5 0.34 -19.36 10.95
CA PRO A 5 -0.40 -19.48 12.21
C PRO A 5 -1.63 -18.56 12.21
N PRO A 6 -2.74 -18.95 12.86
CA PRO A 6 -3.92 -18.10 12.96
C PRO A 6 -3.56 -16.75 13.61
N ASN A 7 -4.23 -15.66 13.20
CA ASN A 7 -4.05 -14.32 13.76
C ASN A 7 -2.64 -13.73 13.59
N SER A 8 -1.87 -14.21 12.61
CA SER A 8 -0.55 -13.67 12.30
C SER A 8 -0.60 -12.25 11.71
N ILE A 9 0.44 -11.48 12.00
CA ILE A 9 0.77 -10.23 11.31
C ILE A 9 1.66 -10.56 10.10
N VAL A 10 1.23 -10.18 8.90
CA VAL A 10 2.00 -10.36 7.67
C VAL A 10 2.70 -9.06 7.31
N ILE A 11 4.02 -9.07 7.35
CA ILE A 11 4.85 -7.93 6.91
C ILE A 11 5.05 -8.03 5.40
N VAL A 12 4.60 -7.02 4.66
CA VAL A 12 4.68 -6.97 3.20
C VAL A 12 5.63 -5.86 2.78
N ASP A 13 6.61 -6.23 1.97
CA ASP A 13 7.54 -5.28 1.37
C ASP A 13 6.83 -4.34 0.38
N ASN A 14 7.29 -3.10 0.30
CA ASN A 14 6.73 -2.07 -0.56
C ASN A 14 7.26 -2.15 -2.00
N VAL A 15 7.29 -3.36 -2.57
CA VAL A 15 7.65 -3.59 -3.97
C VAL A 15 6.45 -3.40 -4.89
N SER A 16 6.70 -2.82 -6.07
CA SER A 16 5.67 -2.30 -6.99
C SER A 16 4.71 -3.38 -7.53
N TYR A 17 5.18 -4.62 -7.69
CA TYR A 17 4.42 -5.70 -8.34
C TYR A 17 3.20 -6.23 -7.54
N PRO A 18 3.31 -6.53 -6.22
CA PRO A 18 2.15 -6.97 -5.41
C PRO A 18 1.19 -5.84 -4.99
N ASN A 19 1.52 -4.58 -5.27
CA ASN A 19 0.78 -3.40 -4.79
C ASN A 19 -0.16 -2.80 -5.86
N LYS A 20 -0.73 -3.64 -6.74
CA LYS A 20 -1.81 -3.19 -7.64
C LYS A 20 -3.04 -2.85 -6.81
N GLN A 21 -3.30 -1.54 -6.67
CA GLN A 21 -4.54 -1.05 -6.05
C GLN A 21 -5.74 -1.55 -6.84
N SER A 22 -6.74 -2.05 -6.12
CA SER A 22 -8.01 -2.47 -6.72
C SER A 22 -8.89 -1.30 -7.14
N GLU A 23 -8.70 -0.14 -6.52
CA GLU A 23 -9.47 1.07 -6.80
C GLU A 23 -8.52 2.24 -7.01
N PHE A 24 -8.49 2.79 -8.22
CA PHE A 24 -7.71 3.98 -8.51
C PHE A 24 -8.48 5.22 -8.03
N ALA A 25 -7.83 6.02 -7.19
CA ALA A 25 -8.32 7.35 -6.88
C ALA A 25 -8.36 8.21 -8.15
N SER A 26 -9.33 9.12 -8.24
CA SER A 26 -9.43 10.08 -9.33
C SER A 26 -8.11 10.85 -9.49
N THR A 27 -7.60 10.95 -10.72
CA THR A 27 -6.36 11.69 -11.03
C THR A 27 -6.67 13.15 -11.37
N SER A 28 -5.65 14.00 -11.49
CA SER A 28 -5.83 15.40 -11.91
C SER A 28 -6.53 15.55 -13.27
N ASN A 29 -6.49 14.51 -14.11
CA ASN A 29 -7.13 14.48 -15.42
C ASN A 29 -8.60 14.02 -15.37
N THR A 30 -9.06 13.45 -14.25
CA THR A 30 -10.42 12.96 -14.07
C THR A 30 -11.44 14.12 -14.10
N LYS A 31 -12.68 13.85 -14.55
CA LYS A 31 -13.73 14.89 -14.61
C LYS A 31 -14.19 15.27 -13.21
N LYS A 32 -14.70 16.50 -13.05
CA LYS A 32 -15.25 16.97 -11.76
C LYS A 32 -16.34 16.03 -11.21
N ALA A 33 -17.24 15.56 -12.07
CA ALA A 33 -18.30 14.62 -11.69
C ALA A 33 -17.75 13.31 -11.12
N ASP A 34 -16.70 12.76 -11.72
CA ASP A 34 -16.06 11.52 -11.25
C ASP A 34 -15.32 11.73 -9.92
N MET A 35 -14.71 12.90 -9.71
CA MET A 35 -14.10 13.28 -8.41
C MET A 35 -15.16 13.37 -7.31
N GLN A 36 -16.29 14.01 -7.60
CA GLN A 36 -17.42 14.11 -6.67
C GLN A 36 -18.02 12.73 -6.37
N LYS A 37 -18.15 11.88 -7.38
CA LYS A 37 -18.59 10.48 -7.23
C LYS A 37 -17.66 9.71 -6.29
N TRP A 38 -16.34 9.79 -6.50
CA TRP A 38 -15.37 9.12 -5.64
C TRP A 38 -15.45 9.62 -4.19
N LEU A 39 -15.51 10.93 -3.97
CA LEU A 39 -15.65 11.51 -2.63
C LEU A 39 -16.94 11.05 -1.94
N ARG A 40 -18.06 10.98 -2.69
CA ARG A 40 -19.34 10.48 -2.19
C ARG A 40 -19.28 8.99 -1.83
N GLU A 41 -18.67 8.16 -2.68
CA GLU A 41 -18.49 6.72 -2.43
C GLU A 41 -17.61 6.45 -1.21
N LYS A 42 -16.65 7.33 -0.91
CA LYS A 42 -15.80 7.26 0.29
C LYS A 42 -16.38 7.96 1.52
N GLY A 43 -17.55 8.59 1.41
CA GLY A 43 -18.17 9.33 2.52
C GLY A 43 -17.42 10.60 2.91
N ILE A 44 -16.59 11.15 2.02
CA ILE A 44 -15.82 12.38 2.27
C ILE A 44 -16.70 13.58 1.92
N GLN A 45 -16.90 14.48 2.87
CA GLN A 45 -17.69 15.69 2.65
C GLN A 45 -16.98 16.64 1.68
N TYR A 46 -17.73 17.17 0.72
CA TYR A 46 -17.28 18.21 -0.21
C TYR A 46 -18.43 19.18 -0.49
N ARG A 47 -18.10 20.38 -1.00
CA ARG A 47 -19.12 21.36 -1.43
C ARG A 47 -19.30 21.28 -2.95
N GLU A 48 -20.52 21.37 -3.45
CA GLU A 48 -20.80 21.24 -4.89
C GLU A 48 -20.16 22.36 -5.74
N ASN A 49 -19.99 23.54 -5.15
CA ASN A 49 -19.33 24.68 -5.76
C ASN A 49 -17.79 24.60 -5.77
N MET A 50 -17.18 23.59 -5.13
CA MET A 50 -15.72 23.45 -5.15
C MET A 50 -15.18 23.31 -6.57
N LEU A 51 -14.03 23.93 -6.79
CA LEU A 51 -13.31 23.83 -8.06
C LEU A 51 -12.63 22.46 -8.16
N LYS A 52 -12.33 22.05 -9.40
CA LYS A 52 -11.63 20.79 -9.68
C LYS A 52 -10.32 20.62 -8.87
N PRO A 53 -9.47 21.65 -8.70
CA PRO A 53 -8.25 21.54 -7.88
C PRO A 53 -8.54 21.30 -6.40
N GLU A 54 -9.60 21.91 -5.85
CA GLU A 54 -9.99 21.76 -4.45
C GLU A 54 -10.48 20.34 -4.16
N LEU A 55 -11.33 19.81 -5.06
CA LEU A 55 -11.78 18.42 -5.01
C LEU A 55 -10.59 17.46 -5.12
N TYR A 56 -9.65 17.74 -6.02
CA TYR A 56 -8.45 16.93 -6.16
C TYR A 56 -7.56 16.98 -4.91
N ASN A 57 -7.44 18.12 -4.23
CA ASN A 57 -6.70 18.22 -2.97
C ASN A 57 -7.35 17.37 -1.85
N LEU A 58 -8.68 17.36 -1.76
CA LEU A 58 -9.39 16.48 -0.83
C LEU A 58 -9.13 15.00 -1.15
N ILE A 59 -9.18 14.63 -2.43
CA ILE A 59 -8.86 13.26 -2.87
C ILE A 59 -7.41 12.94 -2.53
N LYS A 60 -6.46 13.85 -2.76
CA LYS A 60 -5.04 13.65 -2.47
C LYS A 60 -4.78 13.43 -0.98
N LEU A 61 -5.53 14.10 -0.10
CA LEU A 61 -5.40 13.95 1.35
C LEU A 61 -5.96 12.61 1.84
N ASN A 62 -7.00 12.09 1.19
CA ASN A 62 -7.71 10.89 1.65
C ASN A 62 -7.39 9.61 0.86
N LYS A 63 -6.78 9.72 -0.33
CA LYS A 63 -6.51 8.57 -1.21
C LYS A 63 -5.68 7.50 -0.50
N ASP A 64 -4.72 7.90 0.32
CA ASP A 64 -3.77 6.99 0.96
C ASP A 64 -4.45 6.15 2.05
N LEU A 65 -5.47 6.72 2.73
CA LEU A 65 -6.31 6.03 3.71
C LEU A 65 -7.26 5.00 3.08
N HIS A 66 -7.65 5.23 1.83
CA HIS A 66 -8.60 4.37 1.11
C HIS A 66 -7.93 3.42 0.10
N LYS A 67 -6.60 3.30 0.14
CA LYS A 67 -5.88 2.30 -0.66
C LYS A 67 -6.29 0.90 -0.19
N LYS A 68 -6.98 0.17 -1.07
CA LYS A 68 -7.27 -1.25 -0.87
C LYS A 68 -6.37 -2.08 -1.78
N PHE A 69 -5.82 -3.15 -1.21
CA PHE A 69 -5.03 -4.14 -1.93
C PHE A 69 -5.76 -5.48 -1.87
N PRO A 70 -5.93 -6.20 -2.99
CA PRO A 70 -6.62 -7.50 -3.00
C PRO A 70 -6.04 -8.52 -2.02
N MET A 71 -4.71 -8.51 -1.84
CA MET A 71 -4.02 -9.37 -0.87
C MET A 71 -4.46 -9.10 0.56
N ASP A 72 -4.69 -7.83 0.92
CA ASP A 72 -5.08 -7.44 2.27
C ASP A 72 -6.47 -7.97 2.59
N ASN A 73 -7.38 -8.01 1.60
CA ASN A 73 -8.71 -8.61 1.76
C ASN A 73 -8.62 -10.13 2.02
N ILE A 74 -7.83 -10.86 1.24
CA ILE A 74 -7.66 -12.32 1.40
C ILE A 74 -7.06 -12.67 2.77
N LEU A 75 -6.13 -11.83 3.24
CA LEU A 75 -5.50 -11.98 4.56
C LEU A 75 -6.50 -11.64 5.67
N ALA A 76 -7.25 -10.55 5.54
CA ALA A 76 -8.26 -10.14 6.50
C ALA A 76 -9.41 -11.17 6.63
N GLU A 77 -9.88 -11.75 5.51
CA GLU A 77 -10.85 -12.84 5.51
C GLU A 77 -10.39 -14.08 6.30
N ARG A 78 -9.08 -14.24 6.46
CA ARG A 78 -8.44 -15.31 7.22
C ARG A 78 -7.94 -14.86 8.59
N ASN A 79 -8.42 -13.71 9.05
CA ASN A 79 -8.07 -13.08 10.33
C ASN A 79 -6.58 -12.74 10.47
N HIS A 80 -5.90 -12.43 9.36
CA HIS A 80 -4.52 -11.95 9.36
C HIS A 80 -4.48 -10.44 9.10
N SER A 81 -3.66 -9.73 9.87
CA SER A 81 -3.43 -8.29 9.68
C SER A 81 -2.19 -8.05 8.81
N VAL A 82 -2.23 -7.02 7.98
CA VAL A 82 -1.12 -6.66 7.09
C VAL A 82 -0.39 -5.42 7.60
N LEU A 83 0.93 -5.48 7.65
CA LEU A 83 1.80 -4.33 7.92
C LEU A 83 2.69 -4.08 6.69
N ARG A 84 2.62 -2.87 6.13
CA ARG A 84 3.41 -2.47 4.95
C ARG A 84 4.57 -1.60 5.39
N LEU A 85 5.77 -1.94 4.92
CA LEU A 85 6.97 -1.16 5.24
C LEU A 85 6.97 0.19 4.52
N PRO A 86 7.54 1.25 5.12
CA PRO A 86 7.69 2.53 4.44
C PRO A 86 8.67 2.38 3.26
N PRO A 87 8.45 3.10 2.15
CA PRO A 87 9.36 3.08 1.01
C PRO A 87 10.75 3.58 1.42
N TYR A 88 11.80 3.02 0.79
CA TYR A 88 13.21 3.43 0.97
C TYR A 88 13.82 3.17 2.35
N HIS A 89 13.26 2.24 3.13
CA HIS A 89 13.81 1.81 4.43
C HIS A 89 14.17 0.31 4.42
N PRO A 90 15.25 -0.09 3.72
CA PRO A 90 15.68 -1.49 3.66
C PRO A 90 16.15 -2.04 5.01
N ASP A 91 16.56 -1.15 5.93
CA ASP A 91 16.89 -1.42 7.32
C ASP A 91 15.69 -1.93 8.14
N LEU A 92 14.46 -1.64 7.71
CA LEU A 92 13.23 -2.14 8.32
C LEU A 92 12.71 -3.41 7.64
N ASN A 93 13.41 -3.93 6.62
CA ASN A 93 12.97 -5.10 5.85
C ASN A 93 13.74 -6.37 6.29
N PRO A 94 13.11 -7.30 7.04
CA PRO A 94 13.80 -8.47 7.57
C PRO A 94 14.39 -9.37 6.47
N ILE A 95 13.78 -9.43 5.29
CA ILE A 95 14.32 -10.26 4.19
C ILE A 95 15.59 -9.64 3.60
N GLU A 96 15.66 -8.32 3.48
CA GLU A 96 16.87 -7.61 3.02
C GLU A 96 18.00 -7.75 4.04
N MET A 97 17.69 -7.68 5.34
CA MET A 97 18.66 -7.93 6.41
C MET A 97 19.21 -9.37 6.36
N ALA A 98 18.34 -10.36 6.19
CA ALA A 98 18.75 -11.76 6.03
C ALA A 98 19.66 -11.94 4.80
N TRP A 99 19.29 -11.32 3.66
CA TRP A 99 20.11 -11.32 2.46
C TRP A 99 21.45 -10.60 2.64
N ALA A 100 21.49 -9.49 3.37
CA ALA A 100 22.73 -8.78 3.68
C ALA A 100 23.70 -9.67 4.46
N ASN A 101 23.21 -10.40 5.47
CA ASN A 101 24.02 -11.34 6.25
C ASN A 101 24.58 -12.47 5.37
N ILE A 102 23.74 -13.07 4.52
CA ILE A 102 24.17 -14.14 3.60
C ILE A 102 25.23 -13.61 2.63
N LYS A 103 25.01 -12.44 2.03
CA LYS A 103 25.97 -11.80 1.10
C LYS A 103 27.30 -11.48 1.80
N GLY A 104 27.26 -10.96 3.03
CA GLY A 104 28.45 -10.68 3.83
C GLY A 104 29.24 -11.95 4.13
N TYR A 105 28.55 -13.03 4.53
CA TYR A 105 29.18 -14.32 4.76
C TYR A 105 29.85 -14.87 3.49
N VAL A 106 29.15 -14.87 2.35
CA VAL A 106 29.72 -15.33 1.07
C VAL A 106 30.92 -14.47 0.65
N SER A 107 30.82 -13.14 0.78
CA SER A 107 31.92 -12.23 0.45
C SER A 107 33.16 -12.46 1.32
N SER A 108 32.97 -12.77 2.62
CA SER A 108 34.10 -13.08 3.52
C SER A 108 34.80 -14.40 3.19
N LYS A 109 34.12 -15.31 2.50
CA LYS A 109 34.63 -16.63 2.08
C LYS A 109 35.06 -16.69 0.63
N ASN A 110 34.70 -15.68 -0.18
CA ASN A 110 35.29 -15.44 -1.49
C ASN A 110 36.69 -14.84 -1.31
N VAL A 111 37.61 -15.68 -0.84
CA VAL A 111 39.04 -15.48 -1.05
C VAL A 111 39.29 -15.71 -2.55
N THR A 112 39.72 -14.65 -3.24
CA THR A 112 40.34 -14.77 -4.57
C THR A 112 41.72 -15.39 -4.42
#